data_AF-A0A699ZU72-F1
#
_entry.id   AF-A0A699ZU72-F1
#
_cell.length_a   1.000
_cell.length_b   1.000
_cell.length_c   1.000
_cell.angle_alpha   90.00
_cell.angle_beta   90.00
_cell.angle_gamma   90.00
#
_symmetry.space_group_name_H-M   'P 1'
#
loop_
_entity.id
_entity.type
_entity.pdbx_description
1 polymer ?
#
loop_
_entity_poly.entity_id
_entity_poly.type
_entity_poly.pdbx_seq_one_letter_code
_entity_poly.pdbx_strand_id
1 'polypeptide(L)'
;MLSKFEYDGELNPAFRQGEFELPLAAISTYLAPGPLVPRLVHVSSAGVTRPHRPGINPDMEPPAVKLNATLGGLLDYKLEGEDAVRASGVPHAIVRPCALTEEPRGMPLQLDQGDVIKGKIGREDVAELCLALLGEPSALNCTFEIKSTVPFSQPWQVDVASPPAIRDWGAELRAAALVPGPLPRMKTPEDDAS
;
A
#
# COMPACT_ATOMS: atom_id res chain seq x y z
N MET A 1 -36.79 5.74 26.81
CA MET A 1 -37.26 5.73 25.41
C MET A 1 -38.22 4.57 25.29
N LEU A 2 -39.49 4.82 24.99
CA LEU A 2 -40.49 3.76 24.82
C LEU A 2 -40.31 3.16 23.43
N SER A 3 -40.40 1.83 23.31
CA SER A 3 -40.42 1.15 22.02
C SER A 3 -41.63 1.62 21.21
N LYS A 4 -41.46 1.75 19.89
CA LYS A 4 -42.55 2.07 18.96
C LYS A 4 -43.65 1.00 18.97
N PHE A 5 -43.27 -0.23 19.29
CA PHE A 5 -44.16 -1.39 19.34
C PHE A 5 -44.13 -2.03 20.74
N GLU A 6 -45.29 -2.54 21.16
CA GLU A 6 -45.43 -3.37 22.36
C GLU A 6 -44.98 -4.82 22.08
N TYR A 7 -44.93 -5.66 23.12
CA TYR A 7 -44.49 -7.05 23.01
C TYR A 7 -45.38 -7.92 22.10
N ASP A 8 -46.62 -7.50 21.89
CA ASP A 8 -47.58 -8.13 20.97
C ASP A 8 -47.45 -7.64 19.52
N GLY A 9 -46.53 -6.70 19.26
CA GLY A 9 -46.30 -6.09 17.95
C GLY A 9 -47.26 -4.94 17.61
N GLU A 10 -48.22 -4.63 18.48
CA GLU A 10 -49.12 -3.49 18.30
C GLU A 10 -48.42 -2.17 18.60
N LEU A 11 -48.99 -1.07 18.09
CA LEU A 11 -48.42 0.25 18.25
C LEU A 11 -48.56 0.73 19.70
N ASN A 12 -47.45 1.12 20.32
CA ASN A 12 -47.49 1.62 21.69
C ASN A 12 -48.21 2.99 21.74
N PRO A 13 -49.39 3.12 22.39
CA PRO A 13 -50.16 4.36 22.41
C PRO A 13 -49.49 5.48 23.22
N ALA A 14 -48.52 5.16 24.07
CA ALA A 14 -47.72 6.12 24.82
C ALA A 14 -46.44 6.54 24.06
N PHE A 15 -46.15 5.92 22.91
CA PHE A 15 -45.02 6.33 22.07
C PHE A 15 -45.29 7.70 21.45
N ARG A 16 -44.29 8.59 21.55
CA ARG A 16 -44.25 9.86 20.83
C ARG A 16 -42.94 9.93 20.08
N GLN A 17 -43.01 10.18 18.77
CA GLN A 17 -41.82 10.42 17.97
C GLN A 17 -41.18 11.73 18.41
N GLY A 18 -39.95 11.65 18.91
CA GLY A 18 -39.12 12.81 19.23
C GLY A 18 -37.86 12.81 18.36
N GLU A 19 -37.11 13.91 18.40
CA GLU A 19 -35.79 13.93 17.77
C GLU A 19 -34.85 13.02 18.55
N PHE A 20 -34.26 12.06 17.85
CA PHE A 20 -33.21 11.20 18.39
C PHE A 20 -31.93 11.52 17.65
N GLU A 21 -30.95 12.02 18.39
CA GLU A 21 -29.58 12.18 17.92
C GLU A 21 -28.69 11.26 18.74
N LEU A 22 -27.86 10.46 18.07
CA LEU A 22 -26.78 9.71 18.70
C LEU A 22 -25.46 10.35 18.26
N PRO A 23 -24.94 11.34 19.01
CA PRO A 23 -23.63 11.90 18.73
C PRO A 23 -22.57 10.85 19.07
N LEU A 24 -22.05 10.19 18.03
CA LEU A 24 -20.97 9.22 18.17
C LEU A 24 -19.64 9.96 18.22
N ALA A 25 -18.92 9.84 19.34
CA ALA A 25 -17.58 10.39 19.46
C ALA A 25 -16.55 9.56 18.67
N ALA A 26 -16.68 8.22 18.69
CA ALA A 26 -15.86 7.30 17.93
C ALA A 26 -16.52 5.93 17.76
N ILE A 27 -16.19 5.23 16.68
CA ILE A 27 -16.45 3.81 16.48
C ILE A 27 -15.10 3.15 16.22
N SER A 28 -14.78 2.06 16.92
CA SER A 28 -13.57 1.28 16.69
C SER A 28 -13.88 -0.21 16.64
N THR A 29 -13.12 -0.97 15.86
CA THR A 29 -13.14 -2.43 15.87
C THR A 29 -12.32 -2.98 17.04
N TYR A 30 -12.53 -4.25 17.42
CA TYR A 30 -11.65 -4.97 18.34
C TYR A 30 -10.30 -5.23 17.67
N LEU A 31 -9.41 -4.24 17.70
CA LEU A 31 -8.00 -4.44 17.40
C LEU A 31 -7.30 -4.87 18.70
N ALA A 32 -6.44 -5.88 18.60
CA ALA A 32 -5.58 -6.25 19.71
C ALA A 32 -4.77 -5.02 20.17
N PRO A 33 -4.54 -4.84 21.48
CA PRO A 33 -3.70 -3.75 21.98
C PRO A 33 -2.32 -3.80 21.32
N GLY A 34 -1.88 -2.69 20.72
CA GLY A 34 -0.57 -2.61 20.07
C GLY A 34 -0.51 -1.56 18.95
N PRO A 35 0.67 -1.35 18.36
CA PRO A 35 0.81 -0.49 17.19
C PRO A 35 0.01 -1.05 16.02
N LEU A 36 -0.65 -0.16 15.29
CA LEU A 36 -1.33 -0.54 14.07
C LEU A 36 -0.29 -0.95 13.02
N VAL A 37 -0.58 -2.02 12.30
CA VAL A 37 0.24 -2.54 11.19
C VAL A 37 -0.64 -2.68 9.95
N PRO A 38 -0.04 -2.73 8.74
CA PRO A 38 -0.76 -3.00 7.52
C PRO A 38 -1.69 -4.22 7.63
N ARG A 39 -2.92 -4.05 7.16
CA ARG A 39 -3.93 -5.11 7.01
C ARG A 39 -4.13 -5.51 5.55
N LEU A 40 -3.66 -4.67 4.65
CA LEU A 40 -3.59 -4.91 3.22
C LEU A 40 -2.18 -4.60 2.72
N VAL A 41 -1.58 -5.55 2.01
CA VAL A 41 -0.35 -5.30 1.25
C VAL A 41 -0.71 -5.31 -0.22
N HIS A 42 -0.45 -4.18 -0.90
CA HIS A 42 -0.71 -4.03 -2.32
C HIS A 42 0.60 -4.01 -3.10
N VAL A 43 0.77 -5.00 -3.98
CA VAL A 43 1.93 -5.09 -4.87
C VAL A 43 1.63 -4.34 -6.17
N SER A 44 2.15 -3.13 -6.26
CA SER A 44 2.02 -2.25 -7.43
C SER A 44 3.19 -2.44 -8.41
N SER A 45 3.83 -1.37 -8.86
CA SER A 45 5.01 -1.33 -9.73
C SER A 45 5.73 0.00 -9.55
N ALA A 46 7.06 -0.02 -9.59
CA ALA A 46 7.81 1.22 -9.78
C ALA A 46 7.49 1.81 -11.16
N GLY A 47 7.46 3.13 -11.24
CA GLY A 47 7.19 3.89 -12.45
C GLY A 47 5.73 4.26 -12.68
N VAL A 48 4.79 3.91 -11.80
CA VAL A 48 3.35 4.16 -12.01
C VAL A 48 2.98 5.63 -12.15
N THR A 49 3.77 6.56 -11.59
CA THR A 49 3.53 8.00 -11.71
C THR A 49 4.34 8.64 -12.84
N ARG A 50 5.26 7.89 -13.47
CA ARG A 50 6.21 8.41 -14.46
C ARG A 50 5.61 8.69 -15.84
N PRO A 51 4.64 7.92 -16.37
CA PRO A 51 4.04 8.21 -17.68
C PRO A 51 3.51 9.64 -17.83
N HIS A 52 2.98 10.20 -16.74
CA HIS A 52 2.37 11.54 -16.72
C HIS A 52 3.23 12.59 -16.01
N ARG A 53 4.45 12.23 -15.55
CA ARG A 53 5.30 13.17 -14.82
C ARG A 53 5.95 14.17 -15.77
N PRO A 54 5.80 15.49 -15.54
CA PRO A 54 6.46 16.50 -16.36
C PRO A 54 7.98 16.35 -16.34
N GLY A 55 8.63 16.55 -17.48
CA GLY A 55 10.10 16.57 -17.59
C GLY A 55 10.79 15.20 -17.62
N ILE A 56 10.04 14.10 -17.72
CA ILE A 56 10.63 12.77 -17.95
C ILE A 56 11.01 12.60 -19.43
N ASN A 57 12.21 12.09 -19.67
CA ASN A 57 12.64 11.64 -20.99
C ASN A 57 12.25 10.16 -21.19
N PRO A 58 11.28 9.83 -22.08
CA PRO A 58 10.79 8.47 -22.26
C PRO A 58 11.86 7.46 -22.70
N ASP A 59 12.92 7.90 -23.37
CA ASP A 59 13.98 7.00 -23.86
C ASP A 59 14.91 6.50 -22.76
N MET A 60 14.91 7.19 -21.61
CA MET A 60 15.68 6.79 -20.42
C MET A 60 14.84 5.99 -19.42
N GLU A 61 13.58 5.70 -19.77
CA GLU A 61 12.65 5.00 -18.89
C GLU A 61 12.59 3.49 -19.17
N PRO A 62 12.26 2.67 -18.16
CA PRO A 62 12.01 1.26 -18.36
C PRO A 62 10.89 0.99 -19.39
N PRO A 63 10.90 -0.17 -20.07
CA PRO A 63 9.92 -0.49 -21.11
C PRO A 63 8.46 -0.31 -20.68
N ALA A 64 8.10 -0.66 -19.44
CA ALA A 64 6.73 -0.51 -18.94
C ALA A 64 6.25 0.95 -18.93
N VAL A 65 7.13 1.91 -18.63
CA VAL A 65 6.81 3.35 -18.66
C VAL A 65 6.77 3.85 -20.09
N LYS A 66 7.79 3.52 -20.89
CA LYS A 66 7.90 3.93 -22.29
C LYS A 66 6.73 3.41 -23.15
N LEU A 67 6.29 2.19 -22.90
CA LEU A 67 5.26 1.50 -23.68
C LEU A 67 3.89 1.51 -22.98
N ASN A 68 3.68 2.33 -21.95
CA ASN A 68 2.47 2.29 -21.14
C ASN A 68 1.18 2.40 -21.98
N ALA A 69 1.13 3.34 -22.94
CA ALA A 69 0.00 3.49 -23.85
C ALA A 69 -0.23 2.24 -24.73
N THR A 70 0.85 1.63 -25.23
CA THR A 70 0.78 0.40 -26.04
C THR A 70 0.38 -0.83 -25.21
N LEU A 71 0.71 -0.82 -23.91
CA LEU A 71 0.30 -1.82 -22.94
C LEU A 71 -1.11 -1.56 -22.38
N GLY A 72 -1.87 -0.64 -22.99
CA GLY A 72 -3.25 -0.35 -22.61
C GLY A 72 -3.39 0.41 -21.30
N GLY A 73 -2.43 1.25 -20.93
CA GLY A 73 -2.48 2.02 -19.68
C GLY A 73 -2.20 1.17 -18.44
N LEU A 74 -1.41 0.10 -18.57
CA LEU A 74 -1.08 -0.82 -17.48
C LEU A 74 -0.65 -0.12 -16.18
N LEU A 75 0.21 0.89 -16.28
CA LEU A 75 0.70 1.63 -15.13
C LEU A 75 -0.33 2.62 -14.59
N ASP A 76 -1.24 3.11 -15.44
CA ASP A 76 -2.33 3.99 -15.04
C ASP A 76 -3.33 3.21 -14.17
N TYR A 77 -3.71 2.01 -14.59
CA TYR A 77 -4.57 1.14 -13.78
C TYR A 77 -3.92 0.68 -12.48
N LYS A 78 -2.60 0.49 -12.47
CA LYS A 78 -1.88 0.23 -11.21
C LYS A 78 -1.93 1.45 -10.29
N LEU A 79 -1.74 2.66 -10.82
CA LEU A 79 -1.86 3.89 -10.05
C LEU A 79 -3.28 4.07 -9.49
N GLU A 80 -4.31 3.88 -10.30
CA GLU A 80 -5.71 3.91 -9.86
C GLU A 80 -5.98 2.88 -8.77
N GLY A 81 -5.40 1.68 -8.88
CA GLY A 81 -5.47 0.65 -7.84
C GLY A 81 -4.84 1.09 -6.52
N GLU A 82 -3.69 1.78 -6.58
CA GLU A 82 -3.09 2.36 -5.37
C GLU A 82 -3.96 3.46 -4.76
N ASP A 83 -4.57 4.31 -5.59
CA ASP A 83 -5.44 5.39 -5.13
C ASP A 83 -6.72 4.85 -4.49
N ALA A 84 -7.29 3.79 -5.05
CA ALA A 84 -8.40 3.06 -4.43
C ALA A 84 -8.01 2.45 -3.08
N VAL A 85 -6.82 1.87 -2.96
CA VAL A 85 -6.30 1.35 -1.69
C VAL A 85 -6.12 2.48 -0.68
N ARG A 86 -5.53 3.61 -1.07
CA ARG A 86 -5.36 4.79 -0.20
C ARG A 86 -6.70 5.31 0.27
N ALA A 87 -7.66 5.48 -0.63
CA ALA A 87 -9.00 6.00 -0.34
C ALA A 87 -9.86 5.07 0.52
N SER A 88 -9.54 3.76 0.57
CA SER A 88 -10.35 2.76 1.28
C SER A 88 -10.42 2.95 2.81
N GLY A 89 -9.47 3.69 3.40
CA GLY A 89 -9.32 3.78 4.85
C GLY A 89 -8.78 2.50 5.51
N VAL A 90 -8.52 1.44 4.73
CA VAL A 90 -7.90 0.20 5.23
C VAL A 90 -6.42 0.48 5.52
N PRO A 91 -5.92 0.12 6.72
CA PRO A 91 -4.49 0.18 7.03
C PRO A 91 -3.70 -0.63 6.00
N HIS A 92 -2.78 -0.01 5.28
CA HIS A 92 -2.14 -0.66 4.13
C HIS A 92 -0.64 -0.42 4.05
N ALA A 93 0.04 -1.19 3.21
CA ALA A 93 1.35 -0.87 2.67
C ALA A 93 1.32 -1.10 1.16
N ILE A 94 1.80 -0.11 0.39
CA ILE A 94 1.92 -0.22 -1.07
C ILE A 94 3.40 -0.37 -1.39
N VAL A 95 3.76 -1.53 -1.94
CA VAL A 95 5.12 -1.80 -2.43
C VAL A 95 5.14 -1.66 -3.95
N ARG A 96 6.13 -0.93 -4.47
CA ARG A 96 6.38 -0.73 -5.90
C ARG A 96 7.70 -1.40 -6.30
N PRO A 97 7.71 -2.72 -6.56
CA PRO A 97 8.92 -3.38 -7.03
C PRO A 97 9.40 -2.77 -8.35
N CYS A 98 10.72 -2.66 -8.49
CA CYS A 98 11.35 -2.50 -9.79
C CYS A 98 11.21 -3.79 -10.63
N ALA A 99 11.88 -3.87 -11.79
CA ALA A 99 11.73 -4.99 -12.71
C ALA A 99 11.96 -6.35 -12.03
N LEU A 100 10.95 -7.22 -12.09
CA LEU A 100 10.97 -8.52 -11.40
C LEU A 100 11.83 -9.54 -12.16
N THR A 101 12.67 -10.28 -11.43
CA THR A 101 13.49 -11.37 -11.95
C THR A 101 13.20 -12.70 -11.24
N GLU A 102 13.59 -13.81 -11.85
CA GLU A 102 13.60 -15.15 -11.25
C GLU A 102 14.93 -15.46 -10.55
N GLU A 103 15.71 -14.42 -10.22
CA GLU A 103 16.97 -14.59 -9.50
C GLU A 103 16.70 -15.00 -8.05
N PRO A 104 17.59 -15.81 -7.45
CA PRO A 104 17.39 -16.31 -6.10
C PRO A 104 17.32 -15.17 -5.08
N ARG A 105 16.63 -15.42 -3.97
CA ARG A 105 16.56 -14.49 -2.83
C ARG A 105 17.92 -14.02 -2.31
N GLY A 106 17.86 -12.96 -1.50
CA GLY A 106 19.01 -12.45 -0.75
C GLY A 106 19.80 -11.38 -1.49
N MET A 107 19.22 -10.81 -2.56
CA MET A 107 19.81 -9.66 -3.24
C MET A 107 19.99 -8.50 -2.26
N PRO A 108 21.12 -7.77 -2.23
CA PRO A 108 21.21 -6.53 -1.44
C PRO A 108 20.20 -5.50 -1.98
N LEU A 109 19.46 -4.83 -1.10
CA LEU A 109 18.30 -4.01 -1.48
C LEU A 109 18.48 -2.52 -1.19
N GLN A 110 17.67 -1.72 -1.87
CA GLN A 110 17.45 -0.31 -1.62
C GLN A 110 15.95 -0.04 -1.68
N LEU A 111 15.43 0.64 -0.65
CA LEU A 111 14.08 1.18 -0.60
C LEU A 111 14.14 2.69 -0.77
N ASP A 112 13.13 3.27 -1.41
CA ASP A 112 13.01 4.72 -1.60
C ASP A 112 11.55 5.15 -1.77
N GLN A 113 11.29 6.45 -1.79
CA GLN A 113 9.97 7.03 -2.06
C GLN A 113 10.03 8.10 -3.15
N GLY A 114 8.87 8.37 -3.76
CA GLY A 114 8.75 9.38 -4.81
C GLY A 114 8.76 8.84 -6.24
N ASP A 115 8.81 7.52 -6.42
CA ASP A 115 8.77 6.90 -7.74
C ASP A 115 9.99 7.30 -8.61
N VAL A 116 11.20 7.23 -8.05
CA VAL A 116 12.44 7.73 -8.65
C VAL A 116 13.50 6.66 -8.94
N ILE A 117 13.42 5.48 -8.32
CA ILE A 117 14.48 4.47 -8.46
C ILE A 117 14.21 3.49 -9.61
N LYS A 118 15.29 3.08 -10.28
CA LYS A 118 15.26 2.08 -11.37
C LYS A 118 16.21 0.94 -11.02
N GLY A 119 15.85 -0.28 -11.41
CA GLY A 119 16.66 -1.47 -11.19
C GLY A 119 15.87 -2.74 -11.41
N LYS A 120 16.28 -3.80 -10.72
CA LYS A 120 15.62 -5.10 -10.69
C LYS A 120 15.50 -5.62 -9.27
N ILE A 121 14.64 -6.61 -9.06
CA ILE A 121 14.53 -7.34 -7.79
C ILE A 121 13.98 -8.75 -8.05
N GLY A 122 14.44 -9.75 -7.29
CA GLY A 122 13.92 -11.11 -7.37
C GLY A 122 12.49 -11.21 -6.82
N ARG A 123 11.67 -12.08 -7.41
CA ARG A 123 10.30 -12.33 -6.93
C ARG A 123 10.26 -12.90 -5.53
N GLU A 124 11.26 -13.70 -5.15
CA GLU A 124 11.35 -14.28 -3.80
C GLU A 124 11.57 -13.20 -2.72
N ASP A 125 12.45 -12.23 -2.97
CA ASP A 125 12.66 -11.10 -2.04
C ASP A 125 11.38 -10.26 -1.87
N VAL A 126 10.63 -10.03 -2.95
CA VAL A 126 9.33 -9.34 -2.88
C VAL A 126 8.30 -10.14 -2.08
N ALA A 127 8.25 -11.47 -2.26
CA ALA A 127 7.33 -12.32 -1.53
C ALA A 127 7.60 -12.32 -0.02
N GLU A 128 8.86 -12.41 0.40
CA GLU A 128 9.23 -12.32 1.82
C GLU A 128 8.89 -10.94 2.41
N LEU A 129 9.16 -9.86 1.67
CA LEU A 129 8.78 -8.52 2.08
C LEU A 129 7.27 -8.40 2.30
N CYS A 130 6.45 -8.93 1.39
CA CYS A 130 4.99 -8.88 1.52
C CYS A 130 4.50 -9.51 2.84
N LEU A 131 5.13 -10.61 3.28
CA LEU A 131 4.82 -11.24 4.56
C LEU A 131 5.29 -10.38 5.72
N ALA A 132 6.51 -9.85 5.65
CA ALA A 132 7.06 -8.99 6.70
C ALA A 132 6.22 -7.73 6.92
N LEU A 133 5.74 -7.09 5.85
CA LEU A 133 4.94 -5.86 5.90
C LEU A 133 3.69 -5.98 6.79
N LEU A 134 3.08 -7.16 6.88
CA LEU A 134 1.90 -7.40 7.72
C LEU A 134 2.19 -7.30 9.22
N GLY A 135 3.46 -7.34 9.62
CA GLY A 135 3.91 -7.23 11.01
C GLY A 135 4.63 -5.93 11.34
N GLU A 136 4.81 -5.00 10.38
CA GLU A 136 5.74 -3.88 10.53
C GLU A 136 5.02 -2.52 10.59
N PRO A 137 4.96 -1.87 11.78
CA PRO A 137 4.32 -0.57 11.93
C PRO A 137 4.98 0.54 11.12
N SER A 138 6.29 0.43 10.86
CA SER A 138 7.06 1.40 10.05
C SER A 138 6.61 1.47 8.59
N ALA A 139 5.86 0.47 8.11
CA ALA A 139 5.32 0.44 6.76
C ALA A 139 3.85 0.89 6.68
N LEU A 140 3.23 1.23 7.81
CA LEU A 140 1.82 1.60 7.87
C LEU A 140 1.54 2.86 7.03
N ASN A 141 0.62 2.71 6.07
CA ASN A 141 0.18 3.72 5.10
C ASN A 141 1.34 4.31 4.27
N CYS A 142 2.42 3.56 4.13
CA CYS A 142 3.56 3.93 3.31
C CYS A 142 3.39 3.42 1.87
N THR A 143 3.81 4.24 0.92
CA THR A 143 4.04 3.84 -0.48
C THR A 143 5.52 4.00 -0.76
N PHE A 144 6.17 2.92 -1.19
CA PHE A 144 7.61 2.93 -1.42
C PHE A 144 8.02 2.01 -2.56
N GLU A 145 9.15 2.33 -3.18
CA GLU A 145 9.78 1.52 -4.21
C GLU A 145 10.83 0.60 -3.59
N ILE A 146 11.08 -0.53 -4.26
CA ILE A 146 12.17 -1.42 -3.86
C ILE A 146 12.91 -1.97 -5.07
N LYS A 147 14.23 -2.02 -4.96
CA LYS A 147 15.13 -2.65 -5.94
C LYS A 147 16.29 -3.33 -5.24
N SER A 148 17.02 -4.15 -6.00
CA SER A 148 18.38 -4.53 -5.66
C SER A 148 19.38 -3.43 -6.02
N THR A 149 20.45 -3.33 -5.23
CA THR A 149 21.63 -2.54 -5.56
C THR A 149 22.53 -3.22 -6.61
N VAL A 150 22.30 -4.50 -6.90
CA VAL A 150 22.97 -5.20 -8.01
C VAL A 150 22.54 -4.58 -9.34
N PRO A 151 23.49 -4.17 -10.20
CA PRO A 151 23.17 -3.60 -11.50
C PRO A 151 22.28 -4.53 -12.33
N PHE A 152 21.35 -3.95 -13.10
CA PHE A 152 20.40 -4.72 -13.92
C PHE A 152 21.09 -5.72 -14.85
N SER A 153 22.27 -5.36 -15.39
CA SER A 153 23.06 -6.17 -16.32
C SER A 153 23.85 -7.32 -15.67
N GLN A 154 23.94 -7.37 -14.34
CA GLN A 154 24.75 -8.37 -13.64
C GLN A 154 23.85 -9.42 -12.98
N PRO A 155 24.01 -10.72 -13.24
CA PRO A 155 23.19 -11.74 -12.60
C PRO A 155 23.47 -11.80 -11.10
N TRP A 156 22.44 -12.02 -10.30
CA TRP A 156 22.58 -12.38 -8.90
C TRP A 156 22.58 -13.89 -8.74
N GLN A 157 23.55 -14.40 -7.98
CA GLN A 157 23.68 -15.81 -7.66
C GLN A 157 24.01 -15.94 -6.17
N VAL A 158 23.48 -16.98 -5.55
CA VAL A 158 23.78 -17.30 -4.16
C VAL A 158 25.04 -18.15 -4.11
N ASP A 159 26.02 -17.71 -3.34
CA ASP A 159 27.15 -18.56 -2.97
C ASP A 159 26.66 -19.63 -2.00
N VAL A 160 26.66 -20.89 -2.43
CA VAL A 160 26.21 -22.03 -1.61
C VAL A 160 27.14 -22.25 -0.40
N ALA A 161 28.42 -21.87 -0.52
CA ALA A 161 29.37 -21.95 0.58
C ALA A 161 29.19 -20.82 1.61
N SER A 162 28.56 -19.71 1.20
CA SER A 162 28.27 -18.54 2.03
C SER A 162 26.91 -17.95 1.68
N PRO A 163 25.81 -18.63 2.07
CA PRO A 163 24.47 -18.16 1.71
C PRO A 163 24.18 -16.82 2.41
N PRO A 164 23.40 -15.94 1.77
CA PRO A 164 22.99 -14.68 2.39
C PRO A 164 22.24 -14.95 3.69
N ALA A 165 22.55 -14.15 4.71
CA ALA A 165 21.90 -14.24 6.02
C ALA A 165 20.38 -14.03 5.89
N ILE A 166 19.63 -14.56 6.87
CA ILE A 166 18.20 -14.25 6.99
C ILE A 166 18.06 -12.75 7.19
N ARG A 167 17.27 -12.10 6.33
CA ARG A 167 17.06 -10.67 6.37
C ARG A 167 16.15 -10.29 7.54
N ASP A 168 16.57 -9.30 8.31
CA ASP A 168 15.69 -8.59 9.24
C ASP A 168 14.94 -7.50 8.48
N TRP A 169 13.79 -7.85 7.91
CA TRP A 169 12.96 -6.91 7.16
C TRP A 169 12.48 -5.73 8.00
N GLY A 170 12.26 -5.92 9.29
CA GLY A 170 11.88 -4.84 10.18
C GLY A 170 13.00 -3.80 10.34
N ALA A 171 14.24 -4.25 10.46
CA ALA A 171 15.40 -3.35 10.50
C ALA A 171 15.56 -2.58 9.19
N GLU A 172 15.42 -3.24 8.04
CA GLU A 172 15.49 -2.60 6.71
C GLU A 172 14.39 -1.54 6.54
N LEU A 173 13.15 -1.85 6.91
CA LEU A 173 12.02 -0.91 6.81
C LEU A 173 12.18 0.28 7.76
N ARG A 174 12.71 0.07 8.97
CA ARG A 174 13.02 1.16 9.91
C ARG A 174 14.17 2.02 9.40
N ALA A 175 15.22 1.40 8.84
CA ALA A 175 16.37 2.12 8.29
C ALA A 175 15.99 2.96 7.05
N ALA A 176 15.03 2.50 6.26
CA ALA A 176 14.50 3.25 5.12
C ALA A 176 13.74 4.53 5.52
N ALA A 177 13.38 4.70 6.80
CA ALA A 177 12.71 5.89 7.33
C ALA A 177 11.49 6.32 6.49
N LEU A 178 10.68 5.34 6.08
CA LEU A 178 9.53 5.55 5.21
C LEU A 178 8.53 6.51 5.86
N VAL A 179 8.05 7.47 5.07
CA VAL A 179 7.05 8.45 5.48
C VAL A 179 5.68 8.01 4.95
N PRO A 180 4.66 7.93 5.83
CA PRO A 180 3.29 7.65 5.39
C PRO A 180 2.82 8.69 4.37
N GLY A 181 2.05 8.22 3.38
CA GLY A 181 1.38 9.12 2.44
C GLY A 181 0.30 9.96 3.14
N PRO A 182 -0.20 11.02 2.49
CA PRO A 182 -1.36 11.75 3.00
C PRO A 182 -2.53 10.76 3.17
N LEU A 183 -3.10 10.70 4.37
CA LEU A 183 -4.33 9.96 4.58
C LEU A 183 -5.43 10.60 3.73
N PRO A 184 -6.34 9.80 3.11
CA PRO A 184 -7.50 10.39 2.46
C PRO A 184 -8.25 11.24 3.49
N ARG A 185 -8.58 12.47 3.11
CA ARG A 185 -9.55 13.24 3.87
C ARG A 185 -10.87 12.48 3.76
N MET A 186 -11.55 12.23 4.88
CA MET A 186 -12.92 11.71 4.80
C MET A 186 -13.72 12.69 3.96
N LYS A 187 -14.36 12.20 2.88
CA LYS A 187 -15.33 13.00 2.13
C LYS A 187 -16.37 13.50 3.12
N THR A 188 -16.54 14.80 3.13
CA THR A 188 -17.63 15.43 3.87
C THR A 188 -18.89 15.34 3.03
N PRO A 189 -20.10 15.39 3.63
CA PRO A 189 -21.35 15.45 2.87
C PRO A 189 -21.41 16.61 1.86
N GLU A 190 -20.56 17.62 2.01
CA GLU A 190 -20.42 18.77 1.10
C GLU A 190 -19.70 18.40 -0.21
N ASP A 191 -18.86 17.36 -0.21
CA ASP A 191 -18.10 16.92 -1.40
C ASP A 191 -18.95 16.12 -2.40
N ASP A 192 -20.12 15.62 -1.99
CA ASP A 192 -21.05 14.88 -2.86
C ASP A 192 -22.16 15.81 -3.43
N ALA A 193 -22.11 17.11 -3.13
CA ALA A 193 -23.07 18.12 -3.59
C ALA A 193 -22.64 18.87 -4.86
N SER A 194 -21.53 18.47 -5.51
CA SER A 194 -20.93 19.13 -6.69
C SER A 194 -20.86 18.24 -7.91
#